data_AF-H9FD81-F1
#
_entry.id   AF-H9FD81-F1
#
_cell.length_a   1.000
_cell.length_b   1.000
_cell.length_c   1.000
_cell.angle_alpha   90.00
_cell.angle_beta   90.00
_cell.angle_gamma   90.00
#
_symmetry.space_group_name_H-M   'P 1'
#
loop_
_entity.id
_entity.type
_entity.pdbx_description
1 polymer ?
#
loop_
_entity_poly.entity_id
_entity_poly.type
_entity_poly.pdbx_seq_one_letter_code
_entity_poly.pdbx_strand_id
1 'polypeptide(L)'
;LLPPVPGLYISLVTWQRPDAPPDHQNVAAFHPKMGPSFPSPKPGSERLSFVSAKQSTRQDTEAELQDATLALRGLTVEDEGNYTCEFATFPKGSVRGMTWLRVIAKPQNHAEAQEVTFSQDPVPVARCISKEGRPPAR
;
A
#
# COMPACT_ATOMS: atom_id res chain seq x y z
N LEU A 1 -4.66 -7.44 -11.13
CA LEU A 1 -4.55 -7.80 -12.55
C LEU A 1 -5.93 -8.08 -13.07
N LEU A 2 -6.29 -7.52 -14.22
CA LEU A 2 -7.52 -7.85 -14.91
C LEU A 2 -7.20 -8.97 -15.93
N PRO A 3 -7.94 -10.09 -15.96
CA PRO A 3 -7.69 -11.13 -16.97
C PRO A 3 -7.88 -10.59 -18.39
N PRO A 4 -7.11 -11.06 -19.39
CA PRO A 4 -7.29 -10.67 -20.78
C PRO A 4 -8.69 -11.02 -21.26
N VAL A 5 -9.41 -10.05 -21.83
CA VAL A 5 -10.74 -10.29 -22.41
C VAL A 5 -10.76 -9.69 -23.81
N PRO A 6 -10.90 -10.50 -24.87
CA PRO A 6 -10.95 -9.99 -26.24
C PRO A 6 -12.04 -8.93 -26.43
N GLY A 7 -11.68 -7.79 -27.03
CA GLY A 7 -12.60 -6.68 -27.28
C GLY A 7 -12.96 -5.85 -26.04
N LEU A 8 -12.23 -6.01 -24.93
CA LEU A 8 -12.36 -5.17 -23.75
C LEU A 8 -11.39 -3.99 -23.81
N TYR A 9 -11.92 -2.78 -23.72
CA TYR A 9 -11.10 -1.57 -23.66
C TYR A 9 -11.08 -1.00 -22.24
N ILE A 10 -9.89 -0.71 -21.72
CA ILE A 10 -9.71 -0.09 -20.41
C ILE A 10 -9.54 1.41 -20.61
N SER A 11 -10.51 2.20 -20.12
CA SER A 11 -10.50 3.66 -20.28
C SER A 11 -9.76 4.37 -19.14
N LEU A 12 -9.82 3.82 -17.93
CA LEU A 12 -9.19 4.41 -16.75
C LEU A 12 -8.92 3.33 -15.70
N VAL A 13 -7.79 3.44 -15.03
CA VAL A 13 -7.50 2.72 -13.79
C VAL A 13 -7.48 3.73 -12.66
N THR A 14 -8.13 3.44 -11.54
CA THR A 14 -8.06 4.27 -10.32
C THR A 14 -7.71 3.43 -9.10
N TRP A 15 -6.85 3.98 -8.25
CA TRP A 15 -6.58 3.49 -6.92
C TRP A 15 -7.15 4.46 -5.90
N GLN A 16 -7.88 3.91 -4.94
CA GLN A 16 -8.61 4.68 -3.95
C GLN A 16 -8.39 4.16 -2.53
N ARG A 17 -8.48 5.04 -1.54
CA ARG A 17 -8.62 4.71 -0.11
C ARG A 17 -10.02 5.14 0.34
N PRO A 18 -11.00 4.23 0.34
CA PRO A 18 -12.38 4.60 0.69
C PRO A 18 -12.52 5.24 2.08
N ASP A 19 -11.70 4.78 3.03
CA ASP A 19 -11.73 5.23 4.43
C ASP A 19 -10.95 6.55 4.66
N ALA A 20 -10.31 7.10 3.63
CA ALA A 20 -9.63 8.39 3.72
C ALA A 20 -10.62 9.58 3.61
N PRO A 21 -10.23 10.79 4.08
CA PRO A 21 -11.00 12.00 3.84
C PRO A 21 -11.32 12.18 2.36
N PRO A 22 -12.49 12.77 1.98
CA PRO A 22 -12.96 12.83 0.60
C PRO A 22 -11.94 13.39 -0.42
N ASP A 23 -11.15 14.38 -0.02
CA ASP A 23 -10.09 15.02 -0.82
C ASP A 23 -8.81 14.17 -0.95
N HIS A 24 -8.69 13.10 -0.18
CA HIS A 24 -7.57 12.14 -0.18
C HIS A 24 -7.95 10.75 -0.70
N GLN A 25 -9.23 10.53 -1.06
CA GLN A 25 -9.72 9.21 -1.45
C GLN A 25 -9.08 8.71 -2.74
N ASN A 26 -8.80 9.58 -3.72
CA ASN A 26 -8.20 9.18 -4.99
C ASN A 26 -6.66 9.21 -4.90
N VAL A 27 -6.05 8.05 -4.73
CA VAL A 27 -4.60 7.91 -4.51
C VAL A 27 -3.83 8.05 -5.82
N ALA A 28 -4.25 7.33 -6.86
CA ALA A 28 -3.59 7.34 -8.15
C ALA A 28 -4.60 7.03 -9.26
N ALA A 29 -4.32 7.49 -10.47
CA ALA A 29 -5.06 7.14 -11.67
C ALA A 29 -4.10 6.90 -12.83
N PHE A 30 -4.48 6.02 -13.75
CA PHE A 30 -3.76 5.81 -15.00
C PHE A 30 -4.73 5.88 -16.17
N HIS A 31 -4.50 6.82 -17.09
CA HIS A 31 -5.25 6.92 -18.32
C HIS A 31 -4.35 6.51 -19.51
N PRO A 32 -4.81 5.62 -20.41
CA PRO A 32 -3.97 5.10 -21.51
C PRO A 32 -3.26 6.19 -22.34
N LYS A 33 -3.92 7.34 -22.55
CA LYS A 33 -3.36 8.46 -23.34
C LYS A 33 -2.72 9.58 -22.51
N MET A 34 -3.12 9.75 -21.25
CA MET A 34 -2.63 10.88 -20.42
C MET A 34 -1.56 10.42 -19.42
N GLY A 35 -1.36 9.11 -19.29
CA GLY A 35 -0.39 8.52 -18.37
C GLY A 35 -0.87 8.51 -16.90
N PRO A 36 0.07 8.38 -15.95
CA PRO A 36 -0.22 8.33 -14.53
C PRO A 36 -0.52 9.71 -13.94
N SER A 37 -1.39 9.74 -12.94
CA SER A 37 -1.74 10.91 -12.13
C SER A 37 -1.84 10.52 -10.64
N PHE A 38 -1.43 11.42 -9.75
CA PHE A 38 -1.37 11.18 -8.29
C PHE A 38 -2.01 12.37 -7.55
N PRO A 39 -3.35 12.44 -7.48
CA PRO A 39 -4.04 13.65 -7.02
C PRO A 39 -4.08 13.80 -5.48
N SER A 40 -3.98 12.71 -4.72
CA SER A 40 -3.96 12.79 -3.25
C SER A 40 -2.61 13.29 -2.72
N PRO A 41 -2.59 14.24 -1.76
CA PRO A 41 -1.34 14.73 -1.16
C PRO A 41 -0.67 13.70 -0.24
N LYS A 42 -1.43 12.71 0.27
CA LYS A 42 -0.90 11.54 0.98
C LYS A 42 -1.17 10.28 0.15
N PRO A 43 -0.20 9.38 -0.10
CA PRO A 43 1.11 9.27 0.52
C PRO A 43 2.18 10.29 0.05
N GLY A 44 1.95 10.99 -1.06
CA GLY A 44 2.97 11.79 -1.74
C GLY A 44 3.30 11.14 -3.09
N SER A 45 3.29 11.93 -4.16
CA SER A 45 3.44 11.44 -5.53
C SER A 45 4.82 10.86 -5.81
N GLU A 46 5.85 11.34 -5.11
CA GLU A 46 7.23 10.85 -5.17
C GLU A 46 7.40 9.41 -4.66
N ARG A 47 6.44 8.94 -3.86
CA ARG A 47 6.43 7.57 -3.31
C ARG A 47 5.66 6.58 -4.19
N LEU A 48 4.94 7.06 -5.20
CA LEU A 48 4.02 6.27 -6.01
C LEU A 48 4.54 6.03 -7.42
N SER A 49 4.30 4.83 -7.96
CA SER A 49 4.50 4.54 -9.38
C SER A 49 3.69 3.34 -9.84
N PHE A 50 3.22 3.35 -11.08
CA PHE A 50 2.67 2.15 -11.72
C PHE A 50 3.81 1.26 -12.23
N VAL A 51 3.77 -0.03 -11.92
CA VAL A 51 4.85 -0.98 -12.26
C VAL A 51 4.91 -1.26 -13.76
N SER A 52 3.76 -1.49 -14.38
CA SER A 52 3.59 -1.82 -15.80
C SER A 52 3.77 -0.64 -16.75
N ALA A 53 3.54 0.59 -16.28
CA ALA A 53 3.69 1.83 -17.05
C ALA A 53 5.12 2.08 -17.59
N LYS A 54 6.11 1.34 -17.07
CA LYS A 54 7.51 1.43 -17.51
C LYS A 54 7.84 0.57 -18.73
N GLN A 55 6.91 -0.26 -19.20
CA GLN A 55 7.15 -1.25 -20.27
C GLN A 55 6.50 -0.88 -21.62
N SER A 56 5.68 0.17 -21.69
CA SER A 56 5.04 0.61 -22.94
C SER A 56 6.03 1.38 -23.83
N THR A 57 6.89 0.64 -24.53
CA THR A 57 7.78 1.17 -25.56
C THR A 57 6.99 1.43 -26.84
N ARG A 58 6.34 2.60 -26.94
CA ARG A 58 5.88 3.34 -28.16
C ARG A 58 5.22 2.61 -29.35
N GLN A 59 5.04 1.28 -29.39
CA GLN A 59 4.61 0.54 -30.57
C GLN A 59 3.39 -0.38 -30.34
N ASP A 60 2.89 -0.47 -29.10
CA ASP A 60 1.57 -1.08 -28.81
C ASP A 60 0.70 -0.04 -28.10
N THR A 61 0.05 0.83 -28.87
CA THR A 61 -0.93 1.82 -28.39
C THR A 61 -2.22 1.22 -27.82
N GLU A 62 -2.26 -0.10 -27.71
CA GLU A 62 -3.35 -0.90 -27.15
C GLU A 62 -2.77 -2.04 -26.31
N ALA A 63 -1.61 -1.82 -25.66
CA ALA A 63 -1.17 -2.66 -24.57
C ALA A 63 -2.15 -2.46 -23.41
N GLU A 64 -3.19 -3.29 -23.45
CA GLU A 64 -4.25 -3.49 -22.48
C GLU A 64 -3.66 -3.29 -21.08
N LEU A 65 -4.07 -2.22 -20.40
CA LEU A 65 -3.70 -1.91 -19.01
C LEU A 65 -4.26 -2.97 -18.06
N GLN A 66 -3.92 -4.23 -18.26
CA GLN A 66 -4.35 -5.36 -17.45
C GLN A 66 -3.63 -5.36 -16.10
N ASP A 67 -2.41 -4.81 -16.09
CA ASP A 67 -1.62 -4.63 -14.88
C ASP A 67 -1.74 -3.20 -14.34
N ALA A 68 -2.52 -3.06 -13.27
CA ALA A 68 -2.69 -1.84 -12.49
C ALA A 68 -1.83 -1.81 -11.22
N THR A 69 -0.78 -2.60 -11.13
CA THR A 69 0.02 -2.69 -9.90
C THR A 69 0.63 -1.34 -9.54
N LEU A 70 0.22 -0.82 -8.39
CA LEU A 70 0.72 0.41 -7.79
C LEU A 70 1.80 0.09 -6.77
N ALA A 71 3.00 0.59 -7.00
CA ALA A 71 4.09 0.52 -6.06
C ALA A 71 4.09 1.77 -5.16
N LEU A 72 4.10 1.55 -3.85
CA LEU A 72 4.27 2.56 -2.81
C LEU A 72 5.61 2.35 -2.09
N ARG A 73 6.51 3.33 -2.15
CA ARG A 73 7.85 3.29 -1.54
C ARG A 73 7.86 4.02 -0.19
N GLY A 74 8.80 3.66 0.67
CA GLY A 74 8.96 4.31 1.98
C GLY A 74 7.68 4.24 2.80
N LEU A 75 7.19 3.03 3.04
CA LEU A 75 5.95 2.79 3.79
C LEU A 75 6.03 3.42 5.19
N THR A 76 4.97 4.14 5.56
CA THR A 76 4.77 4.65 6.91
C THR A 76 3.53 4.02 7.54
N VAL A 77 3.36 4.15 8.86
CA VAL A 77 2.23 3.56 9.58
C VAL A 77 0.89 4.15 9.10
N GLU A 78 0.87 5.39 8.66
CA GLU A 78 -0.32 6.11 8.16
C GLU A 78 -0.77 5.62 6.77
N ASP A 79 0.09 4.90 6.06
CA ASP A 79 -0.26 4.28 4.78
C ASP A 79 -1.14 3.03 4.97
N GLU A 80 -1.19 2.45 6.18
CA GLU A 80 -2.00 1.27 6.50
C GLU A 80 -3.49 1.51 6.19
N GLY A 81 -4.16 0.51 5.63
CA GLY A 81 -5.61 0.56 5.41
C GLY A 81 -6.10 -0.18 4.16
N ASN A 82 -7.39 0.00 3.86
CA ASN A 82 -8.03 -0.53 2.67
C ASN A 82 -7.68 0.30 1.43
N TYR A 83 -7.31 -0.41 0.36
CA TYR A 83 -7.15 0.18 -0.96
C TYR A 83 -8.03 -0.55 -1.96
N THR A 84 -8.71 0.21 -2.81
CA THR A 84 -9.54 -0.29 -3.90
C THR A 84 -8.91 0.10 -5.22
N CYS A 85 -8.72 -0.87 -6.10
CA CYS A 85 -8.38 -0.66 -7.50
C CYS A 85 -9.65 -0.83 -8.34
N GLU A 86 -9.93 0.13 -9.22
CA GLU A 86 -11.02 0.06 -10.18
C GLU A 86 -10.49 0.18 -11.61
N PHE A 87 -10.92 -0.73 -12.47
CA PHE A 87 -10.79 -0.62 -13.92
C PHE A 87 -12.13 -0.14 -14.48
N ALA A 88 -12.17 1.03 -15.09
CA ALA A 88 -13.28 1.43 -15.93
C ALA A 88 -13.10 0.78 -17.31
N THR A 89 -14.02 -0.11 -17.69
CA THR A 89 -13.93 -0.85 -18.95
C THR A 89 -15.15 -0.62 -19.83
N PHE A 90 -14.95 -0.69 -21.15
CA PHE A 90 -16.03 -0.67 -22.13
C PHE A 90 -16.01 -1.97 -22.93
N PRO A 91 -17.17 -2.61 -23.20
CA PRO A 91 -18.54 -2.23 -22.80
C PRO A 91 -19.00 -2.81 -21.45
N LYS A 92 -18.12 -3.54 -20.74
CA LYS A 92 -18.51 -4.36 -19.57
C LYS A 92 -18.71 -3.57 -18.28
N GLY A 93 -18.39 -2.27 -18.25
CA GLY A 93 -18.50 -1.42 -17.06
C GLY A 93 -17.29 -1.53 -16.14
N SER A 94 -17.40 -1.01 -14.92
CA SER A 94 -16.27 -1.01 -13.98
C SER A 94 -16.08 -2.34 -13.27
N VAL A 95 -14.82 -2.78 -13.14
CA VAL A 95 -14.41 -3.95 -12.33
C VAL A 95 -13.55 -3.46 -11.18
N ARG A 96 -13.87 -3.87 -9.94
CA ARG A 96 -13.19 -3.45 -8.73
C ARG A 96 -12.51 -4.62 -8.02
N GLY A 97 -11.35 -4.36 -7.44
CA GLY A 97 -10.66 -5.25 -6.52
C GLY A 97 -10.22 -4.49 -5.27
N MET A 98 -10.20 -5.15 -4.12
CA MET A 98 -9.80 -4.54 -2.85
C MET A 98 -8.60 -5.30 -2.28
N THR A 99 -7.71 -4.57 -1.60
CA THR A 99 -6.60 -5.14 -0.85
C THR A 99 -6.44 -4.40 0.48
N TRP A 100 -5.92 -5.10 1.48
CA TRP A 100 -5.57 -4.51 2.78
C TRP A 100 -4.05 -4.35 2.85
N LEU A 101 -3.57 -3.11 2.95
CA LEU A 101 -2.17 -2.81 3.21
C LEU A 101 -1.93 -2.85 4.72
N ARG A 102 -1.13 -3.82 5.19
CA ARG A 102 -0.70 -3.93 6.59
C ARG A 102 0.77 -3.53 6.73
N VAL A 103 1.06 -2.65 7.68
CA VAL A 103 2.43 -2.16 7.91
C VAL A 103 3.03 -2.90 9.11
N ILE A 104 4.23 -3.46 8.91
CA ILE A 104 4.95 -4.24 9.91
C ILE A 104 6.28 -3.54 10.21
N ALA A 105 6.59 -3.41 11.50
CA ALA A 105 7.85 -2.84 11.97
C ALA A 105 8.57 -3.87 12.85
N LYS A 106 9.83 -4.12 12.55
CA LYS A 106 10.67 -5.03 13.32
C LYS A 106 11.01 -4.38 14.68
N PRO A 107 10.76 -5.05 15.82
CA PRO A 107 11.07 -4.50 17.13
C PRO A 107 12.58 -4.45 17.40
N GLN A 108 12.96 -3.60 18.35
CA GLN A 108 14.26 -3.59 18.99
C GLN A 108 14.15 -4.22 20.38
N ASN A 109 14.86 -5.33 20.59
CA ASN A 109 14.78 -6.12 21.82
C ASN A 109 16.02 -5.92 22.67
N HIS A 110 15.83 -5.73 23.97
CA HIS A 110 16.90 -5.62 24.95
C HIS A 110 16.55 -6.37 26.24
N ALA A 111 17.56 -6.96 26.88
CA ALA A 111 17.41 -7.64 28.16
C ALA A 111 18.56 -7.25 29.10
N GLU A 112 18.21 -6.92 30.34
CA GLU A 112 19.14 -6.47 31.38
C GLU A 112 18.91 -7.29 32.66
N ALA A 113 19.99 -7.65 33.36
CA ALA A 113 19.90 -8.05 34.75
C ALA A 113 19.63 -6.81 35.62
N GLN A 114 18.86 -6.97 36.69
CA GLN A 114 18.64 -5.93 37.68
C GLN A 114 19.43 -6.27 38.95
N GLU A 115 20.23 -5.31 39.42
CA GLU A 115 20.92 -5.42 40.69
C GLU A 115 19.89 -5.42 41.83
N VAL A 116 19.94 -6.45 42.67
CA VAL A 116 19.02 -6.62 43.80
C VAL A 116 19.79 -6.96 45.07
N THR A 117 19.35 -6.40 46.19
CA THR A 117 19.78 -6.83 47.53
C THR A 117 18.86 -7.94 48.04
N PHE A 118 19.36 -8.77 48.95
CA PHE A 118 18.55 -9.80 49.58
C PHE A 118 17.32 -9.18 50.25
N SER A 119 16.14 -9.66 49.86
CA SER A 119 14.84 -9.26 50.37
C SER A 119 13.98 -10.50 50.58
N GLN A 120 13.11 -10.48 51.59
CA GLN A 120 12.10 -11.52 51.76
C GLN A 120 10.91 -11.30 50.81
N ASP A 121 10.74 -10.08 50.29
CA ASP A 121 9.69 -9.73 49.34
C ASP A 121 10.11 -10.03 47.89
N PRO A 122 9.20 -10.50 47.03
CA PRO A 122 9.50 -10.73 45.61
C PRO A 122 9.95 -9.45 44.89
N VAL A 123 11.13 -9.51 44.26
CA VAL A 123 11.70 -8.40 43.47
C VAL A 123 12.08 -8.86 42.05
N PRO A 124 11.89 -8.01 41.02
CA PRO A 124 12.30 -8.34 39.66
C PRO A 124 13.83 -8.33 39.52
N VAL A 125 14.42 -9.45 39.12
CA VAL A 125 15.88 -9.63 38.96
C VAL A 125 16.37 -9.41 37.52
N ALA A 126 15.45 -9.23 36.58
CA ALA A 126 15.75 -9.00 35.18
C ALA A 126 14.65 -8.14 34.55
N ARG A 127 14.97 -7.53 33.41
CA ARG A 127 14.02 -6.75 32.61
C ARG A 127 14.25 -7.03 31.13
N CYS A 128 13.21 -7.47 30.44
CA CYS A 128 13.20 -7.63 28.98
C CYS A 128 12.25 -6.61 28.37
N ILE A 129 12.70 -5.91 27.33
CA ILE A 129 11.94 -4.86 26.65
C ILE A 129 12.01 -5.09 25.15
N SER A 130 10.85 -5.18 24.50
CA SER A 130 10.69 -5.14 23.05
C SER A 130 10.04 -3.82 22.65
N LYS A 131 10.80 -2.90 22.06
CA LYS A 131 10.32 -1.57 21.65
C LYS A 131 9.98 -1.54 20.16
N GLU A 132 9.06 -0.64 19.78
CA GLU A 132 8.79 -0.23 18.40
C GLU A 132 8.30 -1.33 17.43
N GLY A 133 7.93 -2.51 17.93
CA GLY A 133 7.34 -3.58 17.12
C GLY A 133 5.92 -3.24 16.66
N ARG A 134 5.63 -3.50 15.38
CA ARG A 134 4.25 -3.50 14.84
C ARG A 134 4.01 -4.81 14.05
N PRO A 135 3.00 -5.63 14.41
CA PRO A 135 2.20 -5.52 15.63
C PRO A 135 3.07 -5.66 16.90
N PRO A 136 2.52 -5.36 18.10
CA PRO A 136 3.22 -5.63 19.35
C PRO A 136 3.73 -7.07 19.40
N ALA A 137 4.94 -7.26 19.95
CA ALA A 137 5.54 -8.58 20.11
C ALA A 137 4.62 -9.50 20.93
N ARG A 138 4.64 -10.79 20.59
CA ARG A 138 3.87 -11.86 21.25
C ARG A 138 4.82 -12.79 21.98
#